data_AF-A0A255YYI4-F1
#
_entry.id   AF-A0A255YYI4-F1
#
_cell.length_a   1.000
_cell.length_b   1.000
_cell.length_c   1.000
_cell.angle_alpha   90.00
_cell.angle_beta   90.00
_cell.angle_gamma   90.00
#
_symmetry.space_group_name_H-M   'P 1'
#
loop_
_entity.id
_entity.type
_entity.pdbx_description
1 polymer ?
#
loop_
_entity_poly.entity_id
_entity_poly.type
_entity_poly.pdbx_seq_one_letter_code
_entity_poly.pdbx_strand_id
1 'polypeptide(L)' 'MWRIWLMFDPRKALVALSVFLFTLAILIHFVLLSTERFNWLEGKPLKTSAIEQSLFQDADQLGVG' A
#
# COMPACT_ATOMS: atom_id res chain seq x y z
N MET A 1 -28.79 32.23 -8.18
CA MET A 1 -28.07 31.19 -7.42
C MET A 1 -26.66 31.67 -7.03
N TRP A 2 -26.56 32.75 -6.24
CA TRP A 2 -25.29 33.36 -5.78
C TRP A 2 -25.20 33.42 -4.26
N ARG A 3 -26.31 33.08 -3.58
CA ARG A 3 -26.47 33.11 -2.12
C ARG A 3 -25.72 31.98 -1.41
N ILE A 4 -25.36 30.91 -2.11
CA ILE A 4 -24.58 29.80 -1.54
C ILE A 4 -23.19 30.28 -1.09
N TRP A 5 -22.65 31.34 -1.71
CA TRP A 5 -21.37 31.97 -1.39
C TRP A 5 -21.40 32.91 -0.17
N LEU A 6 -22.59 33.28 0.31
CA LEU A 6 -22.74 34.10 1.53
C LEU A 6 -22.76 33.25 2.80
N MET A 7 -22.98 31.95 2.67
CA MET A 7 -23.07 30.99 3.78
C MET A 7 -21.88 30.03 3.81
N PHE A 8 -21.30 29.72 2.64
CA PHE A 8 -20.05 28.99 2.52
C PHE A 8 -18.91 29.96 2.20
N ASP A 9 -18.01 30.16 3.15
CA ASP A 9 -16.75 30.85 2.91
C ASP A 9 -15.99 30.11 1.78
N PRO A 10 -15.69 30.77 0.64
CA PRO A 10 -15.09 30.17 -0.56
C PRO A 10 -13.92 29.23 -0.25
N ARG A 11 -13.12 29.69 0.71
CA ARG A 11 -11.87 29.07 1.12
C ARG A 11 -12.15 27.75 1.83
N LYS A 12 -13.21 27.69 2.64
CA LYS A 12 -13.59 26.49 3.39
C LYS A 12 -14.19 25.43 2.48
N ALA A 13 -14.97 25.82 1.47
CA ALA A 13 -15.50 24.87 0.49
C ALA A 13 -14.38 24.19 -0.33
N LEU A 14 -13.41 24.97 -0.83
CA LEU A 14 -12.25 24.42 -1.55
C LEU A 14 -11.37 23.54 -0.65
N VAL A 15 -11.10 23.99 0.58
CA VAL A 15 -10.30 23.23 1.54
C VAL A 15 -11.02 21.95 1.96
N ALA A 16 -12.33 21.98 2.22
CA ALA A 16 -13.09 20.79 2.60
C ALA A 16 -13.05 19.73 1.49
N LEU A 17 -13.22 20.13 0.23
CA LEU A 17 -13.15 19.23 -0.91
C LEU A 17 -11.71 18.68 -1.09
N SER A 18 -10.69 19.54 -1.02
CA SER A 18 -9.29 19.10 -1.09
C SER A 18 -8.94 18.13 0.03
N VAL A 19 -9.28 18.43 1.28
CA VAL A 19 -9.00 17.56 2.43
C VAL A 19 -9.77 16.25 2.31
N PHE A 20 -11.03 16.27 1.91
CA PHE A 20 -11.82 15.05 1.72
C PHE A 20 -11.18 14.11 0.69
N LEU A 21 -10.85 14.62 -0.49
CA LEU A 21 -10.22 13.81 -1.55
C LEU A 21 -8.80 13.38 -1.15
N PHE A 22 -8.04 14.25 -0.48
CA PHE A 22 -6.67 13.96 -0.06
C PHE A 22 -6.61 12.90 1.05
N THR A 23 -7.50 12.98 2.03
CA THR A 23 -7.65 11.95 3.08
C THR A 23 -8.04 10.62 2.45
N LEU A 24 -8.99 10.60 1.51
CA LEU A 24 -9.37 9.38 0.80
C LEU A 24 -8.18 8.77 0.03
N ALA A 25 -7.41 9.61 -0.65
CA ALA A 25 -6.21 9.18 -1.38
C ALA A 25 -5.18 8.56 -0.43
N ILE A 26 -4.84 9.22 0.68
CA ILE A 26 -3.87 8.70 1.65
C ILE A 26 -4.34 7.39 2.25
N LEU A 27 -5.62 7.27 2.62
CA LEU A 27 -6.18 6.04 3.18
C LEU A 27 -5.98 4.84 2.25
N ILE A 28 -6.26 5.03 0.95
CA ILE A 28 -6.06 3.97 -0.05
C ILE A 28 -4.58 3.60 -0.15
N HIS A 29 -3.68 4.58 -0.21
CA HIS A 29 -2.24 4.31 -0.29
C HIS A 29 -1.74 3.56 0.96
N PHE A 30 -2.17 3.98 2.15
CA PHE A 30 -1.80 3.33 3.41
C PHE A 30 -2.26 1.88 3.47
N VAL A 31 -3.45 1.57 2.96
CA VAL A 31 -3.95 0.19 2.88
C VAL A 31 -3.08 -0.65 1.94
N LEU A 32 -2.76 -0.14 0.75
CA LEU A 32 -1.87 -0.86 -0.18
C LEU A 32 -0.48 -1.07 0.43
N LEU A 33 0.07 -0.04 1.06
CA LEU A 33 1.40 -0.10 1.66
C LEU A 33 1.45 -1.01 2.90
N SER A 34 0.36 -1.11 3.66
CA SER A 34 0.30 -1.99 4.83
C SER A 34 0.15 -3.47 4.47
N THR A 35 -0.35 -3.80 3.28
CA THR A 35 -0.49 -5.20 2.86
C THR A 35 0.83 -5.76 2.33
N GLU A 36 1.34 -6.85 2.94
CA GLU A 36 2.64 -7.51 2.61
C GLU A 36 2.89 -7.76 1.12
N ARG A 37 1.85 -7.81 0.30
CA ARG A 37 1.91 -8.09 -1.14
C ARG A 37 1.99 -6.84 -2.03
N PHE A 38 1.52 -5.68 -1.56
CA PHE A 38 1.55 -4.41 -2.29
C PHE A 38 2.44 -3.36 -1.60
N ASN A 39 3.07 -3.71 -0.48
CA ASN A 39 4.09 -2.94 0.20
C ASN A 39 5.36 -2.86 -0.65
N TRP A 40 5.40 -1.89 -1.57
CA TRP A 40 6.55 -1.71 -2.46
C TRP A 40 7.81 -1.27 -1.70
N LEU A 41 7.64 -0.72 -0.50
CA LEU A 41 8.73 -0.25 0.36
C LEU A 41 9.47 -1.41 1.06
N GLU A 42 8.79 -2.51 1.37
CA GLU A 42 9.39 -3.70 2.00
C GLU A 42 10.25 -4.52 1.03
N GLY A 43 10.20 -4.20 -0.28
CA GLY A 43 10.70 -5.11 -1.31
C GLY A 43 9.85 -6.38 -1.34
N LYS A 44 9.88 -7.12 -2.44
CA LYS A 44 9.28 -8.47 -2.45
C LYS A 44 9.85 -9.20 -1.23
N PRO A 45 9.07 -9.85 -0.35
CA PRO A 45 9.64 -10.92 0.43
C PRO A 45 10.12 -11.90 -0.62
N LEU A 46 11.43 -11.84 -0.92
CA LEU A 46 12.12 -12.94 -1.53
C LEU A 46 11.68 -14.08 -0.64
N LYS A 47 10.86 -14.98 -1.19
CA LYS A 47 10.61 -16.27 -0.58
C LYS A 47 11.97 -16.95 -0.55
N THR A 48 12.83 -16.56 0.39
CA THR A 48 14.05 -17.27 0.71
C THR A 48 13.67 -18.68 1.13
N SER A 49 12.46 -18.86 1.68
CA SER A 49 11.83 -20.16 1.90
C SER A 49 11.66 -21.01 0.63
N ALA A 50 11.55 -20.42 -0.57
CA ALA A 50 11.45 -21.21 -1.81
C ALA A 50 12.84 -21.60 -2.37
N ILE A 51 13.85 -20.74 -2.22
CA ILE A 51 15.22 -21.01 -2.67
C ILE A 51 15.93 -21.98 -1.71
N GLU A 52 15.68 -21.84 -0.40
CA GLU A 52 16.20 -22.74 0.63
C GLU A 52 15.52 -24.12 0.57
N GLN A 53 14.23 -24.19 0.25
CA GLN A 53 13.52 -25.45 0.05
C GLN A 53 13.96 -26.18 -1.23
N SER A 54 14.32 -25.47 -2.31
CA SER A 54 14.97 -26.11 -3.48
C SER A 54 16.36 -26.64 -3.14
N LEU A 55 17.19 -25.88 -2.40
CA LEU A 55 18.54 -26.34 -2.02
C LEU A 55 18.50 -27.57 -1.09
N PHE A 56 17.56 -27.62 -0.16
CA PHE A 56 17.40 -28.78 0.73
C PHE A 56 16.87 -30.01 -0.03
N GLN A 57 15.99 -29.81 -1.01
CA GLN A 57 15.46 -30.88 -1.87
C GLN A 57 16.55 -31.47 -2.79
N ASP A 58 17.47 -30.64 -3.30
CA ASP A 58 18.63 -31.09 -4.08
C ASP A 58 19.69 -31.78 -3.19
N ALA A 59 19.84 -31.36 -1.93
CA ALA A 59 20.75 -31.99 -0.97
C ALA A 59 20.29 -33.38 -0.49
N ASP A 60 18.97 -33.58 -0.33
CA ASP A 60 18.36 -34.88 -0.01
C ASP A 60 18.43 -35.86 -1.20
N GLN A 61 18.29 -35.35 -2.43
CA GLN A 61 18.46 -36.10 -3.69
C GLN A 61 19.88 -36.64 -3.88
N LEU A 62 20.89 -35.98 -3.33
CA LEU A 62 22.30 -36.36 -3.53
C LEU A 62 22.82 -37.38 -2.53
N GLY A 63 22.04 -37.86 -1.56
CA GLY A 63 22.30 -39.10 -0.83
C GLY A 63 23.77 -39.45 -0.59
N VAL A 64 24.54 -38.56 0.04
CA VAL A 64 25.89 -38.87 0.54
C VAL A 64 25.88 -38.85 2.05
N GLY A 65 25.63 -40.03 2.62
CA GLY A 65 25.70 -40.37 4.03
C GLY A 65 25.53 -41.87 4.18
#